data_AF-A0A0F8VTA8-F1
#
_entry.id   AF-A0A0F8VTA8-F1
#
_cell.length_a   1.000
_cell.length_b   1.000
_cell.length_c   1.000
_cell.angle_alpha   90.00
_cell.angle_beta   90.00
_cell.angle_gamma   90.00
#
_symmetry.space_group_name_H-M   'P 1'
#
loop_
_entity.id
_entity.type
_entity.pdbx_description
1 polymer ?
#
loop_
_entity_poly.entity_id
_entity_poly.type
_entity_poly.pdbx_seq_one_letter_code
_entity_poly.pdbx_strand_id
1 'polypeptide(L)'
;MQDRHGDFRTSFVREPSNLKHFPALVLNADYRPLSYYPLSLWPWQEAIKAAWLDRVQIVAEYDKTVRSPTTEIRIPSVVVLRDFVKPQ
;
A
#
# COMPACT_ATOMS: atom_id res chain seq x y z
N MET A 1 -19.33 17.83 10.45
CA MET A 1 -18.43 16.73 10.86
C MET A 1 -17.41 16.60 9.75
N GLN A 2 -16.16 16.99 9.99
CA GLN A 2 -15.14 17.07 8.94
C GLN A 2 -14.51 15.69 8.76
N ASP A 3 -14.85 15.01 7.67
CA ASP A 3 -14.31 13.70 7.31
C ASP A 3 -12.79 13.77 7.09
N ARG A 4 -12.02 13.20 8.02
CA ARG A 4 -10.56 12.99 7.91
C ARG A 4 -10.22 11.82 6.96
N HIS A 5 -10.88 11.74 5.81
CA HIS A 5 -10.72 10.63 4.85
C HIS A 5 -9.84 10.97 3.62
N GLY A 6 -9.34 12.21 3.53
CA GLY A 6 -8.66 12.73 2.33
C GLY A 6 -7.15 12.47 2.23
N ASP A 7 -6.45 12.26 3.34
CA ASP A 7 -4.97 12.34 3.33
C ASP A 7 -4.26 11.02 2.93
N PHE A 8 -4.94 9.88 3.11
CA PHE A 8 -4.34 8.56 2.84
C PHE A 8 -4.25 8.22 1.34
N ARG A 9 -5.05 8.90 0.51
CA ARG A 9 -5.45 8.35 -0.80
C ARG A 9 -4.43 8.51 -1.92
N THR A 10 -3.42 9.38 -1.80
CA THR A 10 -2.70 9.79 -3.03
C THR A 10 -1.28 10.31 -2.88
N SER A 11 -0.65 10.25 -1.71
CA SER A 11 0.80 10.50 -1.63
C SER A 11 1.54 9.22 -2.05
N PHE A 12 1.47 8.90 -3.34
CA PHE A 12 2.36 7.89 -3.93
C PHE A 12 3.77 8.45 -3.85
N VAL A 13 4.69 7.66 -3.29
CA VAL A 13 6.05 8.11 -3.03
C VAL A 13 6.71 8.46 -4.36
N ARG A 14 6.95 9.77 -4.58
CA ARG A 14 7.76 10.28 -5.70
C ARG A 14 9.26 10.19 -5.40
N GLU A 15 9.64 9.95 -4.14
CA GLU A 15 11.03 9.88 -3.69
C GLU A 15 11.52 8.43 -3.57
N PRO A 16 12.39 7.96 -4.49
CA PRO A 16 12.82 6.56 -4.56
C PRO A 16 13.60 6.08 -3.32
N SER A 17 14.09 6.98 -2.47
CA SER A 17 14.78 6.66 -1.22
C SER A 17 13.92 5.88 -0.23
N ASN A 18 12.62 6.12 -0.18
CA ASN A 18 11.68 5.45 0.72
C ASN A 18 11.24 4.06 0.22
N LEU A 19 11.58 3.68 -1.01
CA LEU A 19 11.24 2.39 -1.63
C LEU A 19 12.40 1.37 -1.57
N LYS A 20 13.51 1.69 -0.89
CA LYS A 20 14.75 0.92 -0.96
C LYS A 20 14.64 -0.54 -0.48
N HIS A 21 13.60 -0.90 0.28
CA HIS A 21 13.42 -2.25 0.78
C HIS A 21 11.95 -2.66 0.72
N PHE A 22 11.61 -3.64 -0.13
CA PHE A 22 10.29 -4.27 -0.22
C PHE A 22 9.13 -3.29 -0.50
N PRO A 23 9.13 -2.56 -1.63
CA PRO A 23 8.02 -1.68 -1.99
C PRO A 23 6.76 -2.47 -2.37
N ALA A 24 5.59 -2.05 -1.88
CA ALA A 24 4.31 -2.64 -2.25
C ALA A 24 3.69 -1.91 -3.45
N LEU A 25 3.28 -2.66 -4.46
CA LEU A 25 2.48 -2.15 -5.57
C LEU A 25 1.05 -1.88 -5.12
N VAL A 26 0.55 -0.68 -5.41
CA VAL A 26 -0.81 -0.26 -5.08
C VAL A 26 -1.66 -0.28 -6.34
N LEU A 27 -2.68 -1.14 -6.30
CA LEU A 27 -3.70 -1.24 -7.33
C LEU A 27 -4.99 -0.54 -6.84
N ASN A 28 -5.74 -0.02 -7.78
CA ASN A 28 -7.09 0.46 -7.53
C ASN A 28 -8.06 -0.71 -7.33
N ALA A 29 -9.30 -0.42 -6.92
CA ALA A 29 -10.33 -1.43 -6.67
C ALA A 29 -10.69 -2.29 -7.91
N ASP A 30 -10.37 -1.82 -9.12
CA ASP A 30 -10.51 -2.56 -10.38
C ASP A 30 -9.25 -3.38 -10.76
N TYR A 31 -8.32 -3.56 -9.81
CA TYR A 31 -7.07 -4.29 -9.96
C TYR A 31 -6.10 -3.70 -11.00
N ARG A 32 -6.30 -2.44 -11.40
CA ARG A 32 -5.37 -1.72 -12.28
C ARG A 32 -4.44 -0.83 -11.46
N PRO A 33 -3.17 -0.63 -11.87
CA PRO A 33 -2.30 0.36 -11.24
C PRO A 33 -2.92 1.74 -11.27
N LEU A 34 -2.87 2.47 -10.15
CA LEU A 34 -3.34 3.86 -10.09
C LEU A 34 -2.50 4.79 -10.98
N SER A 35 -1.23 4.45 -11.18
CA SER A 35 -0.32 5.10 -12.12
C SER A 35 0.65 4.05 -12.65
N TYR A 36 0.88 4.06 -13.97
CA TYR A 36 1.85 3.18 -14.62
C TYR A 36 3.27 3.77 -14.65
N TYR A 37 3.39 5.10 -14.63
CA TYR A 37 4.67 5.79 -14.62
C TYR A 37 4.61 7.16 -13.91
N PRO A 38 5.33 7.36 -12.78
CA PRO A 38 5.94 6.30 -11.98
C PRO A 38 4.87 5.34 -11.45
N LEU A 39 5.24 4.08 -11.24
CA LEU A 39 4.33 3.10 -10.65
C LEU A 39 3.84 3.57 -9.27
N SER A 40 2.57 3.35 -8.97
CA SER A 40 2.00 3.62 -7.64
C SER A 40 2.55 2.62 -6.62
N LEU A 41 3.59 3.03 -5.91
CA LEU A 41 4.26 2.21 -4.90
C LEU A 41 4.14 2.84 -3.50
N TRP A 42 4.03 1.98 -2.50
CA TRP A 42 4.15 2.33 -1.08
C TRP A 42 5.34 1.63 -0.44
N PRO A 43 5.95 2.21 0.61
CA PRO A 43 6.78 1.44 1.54
C PRO A 43 5.94 0.34 2.19
N TRP A 44 6.50 -0.83 2.46
CA TRP A 44 5.76 -1.93 3.06
C TRP A 44 5.11 -1.59 4.40
N GLN A 45 5.69 -0.67 5.17
CA GLN A 45 5.15 -0.22 6.46
C GLN A 45 3.77 0.41 6.28
N GLU A 46 3.60 1.25 5.24
CA GLU A 46 2.31 1.86 4.92
C GLU A 46 1.31 0.82 4.39
N ALA A 47 1.79 -0.18 3.63
CA ALA A 47 0.94 -1.29 3.18
C ALA A 47 0.40 -2.13 4.36
N ILE A 48 1.24 -2.47 5.35
CA ILE A 48 0.81 -3.18 6.57
C ILE A 48 -0.20 -2.34 7.35
N LYS A 49 0.10 -1.04 7.55
CA LYS A 49 -0.80 -0.13 8.26
C LYS A 49 -2.15 -0.03 7.56
N ALA A 50 -2.17 0.08 6.23
CA ALA A 50 -3.40 0.13 5.46
C ALA A 50 -4.21 -1.17 5.54
N ALA A 51 -3.53 -2.33 5.54
CA ALA A 51 -4.17 -3.62 5.71
C ALA A 51 -4.79 -3.77 7.10
N TRP A 52 -4.07 -3.35 8.15
CA TRP A 52 -4.55 -3.35 9.53
C TRP A 52 -5.76 -2.42 9.75
N LEU A 53 -5.78 -1.28 9.05
CA LEU A 53 -6.90 -0.33 9.05
C LEU A 53 -8.04 -0.73 8.11
N ASP A 54 -7.99 -1.94 7.55
CA ASP A 54 -9.04 -2.49 6.69
C ASP A 54 -9.29 -1.65 5.42
N ARG A 55 -8.27 -0.92 4.95
CA ARG A 55 -8.35 -0.01 3.78
C ARG A 55 -7.94 -0.66 2.47
N VAL A 56 -7.18 -1.75 2.55
CA VAL A 56 -6.70 -2.49 1.39
C VAL A 56 -6.87 -3.99 1.59
N GLN A 57 -6.89 -4.72 0.49
CA GLN A 57 -6.73 -6.16 0.48
C GLN A 57 -5.29 -6.50 0.05
N ILE A 58 -4.66 -7.47 0.73
CA ILE A 58 -3.37 -8.01 0.32
C ILE A 58 -3.62 -9.03 -0.79
N VAL A 59 -2.95 -8.85 -1.93
CA VAL A 59 -3.03 -9.77 -3.08
C VAL A 59 -1.81 -10.68 -3.14
N ALA A 60 -0.64 -10.12 -2.83
CA ALA A 60 0.61 -10.86 -2.81
C ALA A 60 1.52 -10.34 -1.70
N GLU A 61 2.41 -11.20 -1.26
CA GLU A 61 3.38 -10.95 -0.20
C GLU A 61 4.77 -11.38 -0.67
N TYR A 62 5.80 -10.78 -0.08
CA TYR A 62 7.16 -11.29 -0.20
C TYR A 62 7.34 -12.57 0.62
N ASP A 63 8.37 -13.35 0.29
CA ASP A 63 8.88 -14.44 1.14
C ASP A 63 9.77 -13.92 2.28
N LYS A 64 9.41 -12.75 2.81
CA LYS A 64 10.07 -12.09 3.94
C LYS A 64 9.02 -11.76 4.98
N THR A 65 9.36 -11.99 6.24
CA THR A 65 8.52 -11.60 7.38
C THR A 65 9.19 -10.51 8.20
N VAL A 66 8.36 -9.68 8.81
CA VAL A 66 8.71 -8.76 9.88
C VAL A 66 8.04 -9.25 11.16
N ARG A 67 8.70 -9.03 12.30
CA ARG A 67 8.24 -9.58 13.58
C ARG A 67 8.43 -8.61 14.73
N SER A 68 7.48 -8.64 15.64
CA SER A 68 7.63 -8.20 17.03
C SER A 68 7.86 -9.45 17.90
N PRO A 69 8.12 -9.30 19.22
CA PRO A 69 8.22 -10.45 20.11
C PRO A 69 6.98 -11.36 20.14
N THR A 70 5.80 -10.84 19.78
CA THR A 70 4.50 -11.54 19.88
C THR A 70 3.75 -11.67 18.56
N THR A 71 4.26 -11.12 17.47
CA THR A 71 3.55 -11.07 16.19
C THR A 71 4.51 -11.25 15.04
N GLU A 72 4.13 -12.04 14.04
CA GLU A 72 4.84 -12.18 12.79
C GLU A 72 3.91 -11.83 11.63
N ILE A 73 4.39 -11.02 10.69
CA ILE A 73 3.62 -10.50 9.56
C ILE A 73 4.45 -10.70 8.29
N ARG A 74 3.85 -11.31 7.26
CA ARG A 74 4.46 -11.37 5.93
C ARG A 74 4.41 -9.99 5.28
N ILE A 75 5.51 -9.57 4.66
CA ILE A 75 5.59 -8.24 4.05
C ILE A 75 4.70 -8.19 2.80
N PRO A 76 3.71 -7.30 2.70
CA PRO A 76 2.90 -7.16 1.48
C PRO A 76 3.75 -6.68 0.31
N SER A 77 3.54 -7.27 -0.86
CA SER A 77 4.17 -6.87 -2.13
C SER A 77 3.18 -6.29 -3.13
N VAL A 78 1.89 -6.67 -3.05
CA VAL A 78 0.81 -6.10 -3.87
C VAL A 78 -0.43 -5.94 -3.01
N VAL A 79 -1.02 -4.74 -3.03
CA VAL A 79 -2.25 -4.40 -2.32
C VAL A 79 -3.26 -3.74 -3.25
N VAL A 80 -4.54 -3.97 -2.99
CA VAL A 80 -5.68 -3.39 -3.73
C VAL A 80 -6.45 -2.48 -2.79
N LEU A 81 -6.68 -1.23 -3.21
CA LEU A 81 -7.56 -0.31 -2.50
C LEU A 81 -8.99 -0.87 -2.48
N ARG A 82 -9.66 -0.80 -1.32
CA ARG A 82 -11.06 -1.22 -1.23
C ARG A 82 -12.03 -0.23 -1.86
N ASP A 83 -11.69 1.05 -1.79
CA ASP A 83 -12.47 2.11 -2.41
C ASP A 83 -11.86 2.50 -3.75
N PHE A 84 -12.71 2.65 -4.77
CA PHE A 84 -12.26 3.12 -6.07
C PHE A 84 -11.77 4.57 -5.99
N VAL A 85 -10.55 4.80 -6.47
CA VAL A 85 -9.97 6.13 -6.62
C VAL A 85 -9.91 6.47 -8.10
N LYS A 86 -10.36 7.68 -8.47
CA LYS A 86 -10.23 8.16 -9.86
C LYS A 86 -8.73 8.35 -10.17
N PRO A 87 -8.18 7.68 -11.20
CA PRO A 87 -6.82 7.94 -11.65
C PRO A 87 -6.64 9.42 -11.99
N GLN A 88 -5.47 10.00 -11.71
CA GLN A 88 -5.12 11.35 -12.16
C GLN A 88 -4.71 11.38 -13.63
#